data_AF-A0A5B0FNS0-F1
#
_entry.id   AF-A0A5B0FNS0-F1
#
_cell.length_a   1.000
_cell.length_b   1.000
_cell.length_c   1.000
_cell.angle_alpha   90.00
_cell.angle_beta   90.00
_cell.angle_gamma   90.00
#
_symmetry.space_group_name_H-M   'P 1'
#
loop_
_entity.id
_entity.type
_entity.pdbx_description
1 polymer ?
#
loop_
_entity_poly.entity_id
_entity_poly.type
_entity_poly.pdbx_seq_one_letter_code
_entity_poly.pdbx_strand_id
1 'polypeptide(L)'
;MVNINRSQLPGLLSAFFILTFASCQRSEIATPGREVPGLSVSQFEVSMDDAAEVASFHLSADSVANKTARVVAGDNEVLERKTITDSTSSEPLFYIFKKRKGFTIVSADMRVMPVLAYSEKIRS
;
A
#
# COMPACT_ATOMS: atom_id res chain seq x y z
N MET A 1 72.49 -37.99 33.66
CA MET A 1 72.18 -37.16 32.47
C MET A 1 71.34 -38.00 31.53
N VAL A 2 70.07 -37.62 31.32
CA VAL A 2 69.23 -38.19 30.25
C VAL A 2 68.61 -37.01 29.53
N ASN A 3 68.91 -36.92 28.24
CA ASN A 3 68.43 -35.92 27.31
C ASN A 3 67.31 -36.58 26.50
N ILE A 4 66.09 -36.03 26.54
CA ILE A 4 65.01 -36.42 25.64
C ILE A 4 64.50 -35.14 24.98
N ASN A 5 64.49 -35.20 23.66
CA ASN A 5 64.35 -34.09 22.75
C ASN A 5 62.90 -34.02 22.23
N ARG A 6 62.46 -32.78 22.01
CA ARG A 6 61.48 -32.32 21.02
C ARG A 6 59.99 -32.68 21.14
N SER A 7 59.25 -31.60 20.86
CA SER A 7 57.96 -31.49 20.18
C SER A 7 56.71 -31.64 21.04
N GLN A 8 56.01 -30.52 21.23
CA GLN A 8 54.61 -30.29 20.84
C GLN A 8 54.16 -28.95 21.44
N LEU A 9 54.31 -27.86 20.69
CA LEU A 9 53.31 -27.24 19.81
C LEU A 9 52.28 -26.36 20.58
N PRO A 10 52.30 -25.04 20.37
CA PRO A 10 51.32 -24.11 20.94
C PRO A 10 50.02 -24.24 20.13
N GLY A 11 49.03 -24.93 20.66
CA GLY A 11 47.80 -25.26 19.92
C GLY A 11 46.50 -25.01 20.69
N LEU A 12 46.55 -24.34 21.84
CA LEU A 12 45.38 -24.13 22.71
C LEU A 12 44.69 -22.77 22.50
N LEU A 13 44.78 -22.19 21.30
CA LEU A 13 44.08 -20.95 20.94
C LEU A 13 43.17 -21.09 19.70
N SER A 14 42.99 -22.31 19.18
CA SER A 14 42.16 -22.56 17.98
C SER A 14 40.90 -23.40 18.24
N ALA A 15 40.43 -23.48 19.49
CA ALA A 15 39.23 -24.27 19.84
C ALA A 15 37.99 -23.41 20.15
N PHE A 16 38.04 -22.09 19.98
CA PHE A 16 36.88 -21.21 20.22
C PHE A 16 36.19 -20.70 18.94
N PHE A 17 36.65 -21.10 17.76
CA PHE A 17 36.16 -20.58 16.48
C PHE A 17 35.31 -21.55 15.64
N ILE A 18 34.98 -22.74 16.15
CA ILE A 18 34.25 -23.79 15.40
C ILE A 18 32.92 -24.17 16.09
N LEU A 19 32.26 -23.22 16.76
CA LEU A 19 30.97 -23.47 17.41
C LEU A 19 29.83 -22.52 16.97
N THR A 20 30.03 -21.73 15.91
CA THR A 20 29.00 -20.81 15.40
C THR A 20 28.31 -21.23 14.10
N PHE A 21 28.61 -22.41 13.55
CA PHE A 21 27.95 -22.93 12.33
C PHE A 21 26.82 -23.94 12.58
N ALA A 22 26.28 -24.00 13.79
CA ALA A 22 24.97 -24.63 14.02
C ALA A 22 23.83 -23.70 13.52
N SER A 23 23.90 -23.33 12.24
CA SER A 23 22.73 -22.90 11.49
C SER A 23 21.83 -24.12 11.35
N CYS A 24 20.87 -24.27 12.26
CA CYS A 24 19.73 -25.13 12.02
C CYS A 24 18.97 -24.55 10.81
N GLN A 25 19.24 -25.09 9.63
CA GLN A 25 18.31 -24.99 8.51
C GLN A 25 16.99 -25.59 8.99
N ARG A 26 16.01 -24.71 9.19
CA ARG A 26 14.63 -25.11 9.44
C ARG A 26 14.18 -25.86 8.19
N SER A 27 14.10 -27.18 8.30
CA SER A 27 13.44 -28.03 7.32
C SER A 27 11.97 -27.62 7.30
N GLU A 28 11.58 -26.83 6.30
CA GLU A 28 10.17 -26.62 5.97
C GLU A 28 9.63 -27.93 5.42
N ILE A 29 9.09 -28.72 6.33
CA ILE A 29 8.02 -29.67 6.04
C ILE A 29 6.95 -28.86 5.31
N ALA A 30 6.79 -29.10 4.00
CA ALA A 30 5.71 -28.56 3.19
C ALA A 30 4.38 -28.94 3.86
N THR A 31 3.84 -28.01 4.65
CA THR A 31 2.50 -28.12 5.20
C THR A 31 1.59 -27.52 4.14
N PRO A 32 0.69 -28.29 3.51
CA PRO A 32 -0.23 -27.72 2.55
C PRO A 32 -1.20 -26.82 3.35
N GLY A 33 -1.12 -25.51 3.13
CA GLY A 33 -2.06 -24.54 3.71
C GLY A 33 -1.48 -23.42 4.57
N ARG A 34 -0.17 -23.12 4.49
CA ARG A 34 0.34 -21.87 5.08
C ARG A 34 0.31 -20.77 4.02
N GLU A 35 -0.80 -20.04 3.97
CA GLU A 35 -0.89 -18.76 3.25
C GLU A 35 0.31 -17.89 3.64
N VAL A 36 1.01 -17.40 2.63
CA VAL A 36 2.09 -16.42 2.79
C VAL A 36 1.45 -15.16 3.37
N PRO A 37 1.82 -14.67 4.56
CA PRO A 37 1.34 -13.38 5.05
C PRO A 37 2.13 -12.30 4.30
N GLY A 38 1.69 -12.01 3.09
CA GLY A 38 2.32 -11.04 2.21
C GLY A 38 1.30 -10.61 1.17
N LEU A 39 0.67 -9.46 1.42
CA LEU A 39 -0.31 -8.78 0.58
C LEU A 39 -1.64 -9.52 0.39
N SER A 40 -2.49 -9.52 1.41
CA SER A 40 -3.92 -9.40 1.14
C SER A 40 -4.16 -7.96 0.66
N VAL A 41 -3.85 -7.66 -0.60
CA VAL A 41 -4.57 -6.56 -1.26
C VAL A 41 -6.03 -6.95 -1.11
N SER A 42 -6.81 -6.17 -0.36
CA SER A 42 -8.22 -6.45 -0.19
C SER A 42 -8.77 -6.61 -1.61
N GLN A 43 -9.39 -7.75 -1.92
CA GLN A 43 -9.88 -8.05 -3.29
C GLN A 43 -10.92 -7.02 -3.79
N PHE A 44 -11.35 -6.13 -2.89
CA PHE A 44 -12.27 -5.03 -3.14
C PHE A 44 -11.61 -3.66 -3.03
N GLU A 45 -10.28 -3.57 -2.89
CA GLU A 45 -9.57 -2.29 -2.84
C GLU A 45 -9.58 -1.63 -4.22
N VAL A 46 -9.96 -0.36 -4.26
CA VAL A 46 -9.89 0.49 -5.45
C VAL A 46 -8.54 1.17 -5.44
N SER A 47 -7.79 1.13 -6.55
CA SER A 47 -6.52 1.84 -6.63
C SER A 47 -6.71 3.36 -6.74
N MET A 48 -5.66 4.12 -6.42
CA MET A 48 -5.65 5.58 -6.59
C MET A 48 -5.99 6.02 -8.02
N ASP A 49 -5.49 5.29 -9.01
CA ASP A 49 -5.67 5.66 -10.42
C ASP A 49 -7.07 5.33 -10.91
N ASP A 50 -7.65 4.19 -10.51
CA ASP A 50 -9.05 3.87 -10.79
C ASP A 50 -9.97 4.91 -10.13
N ALA A 51 -9.67 5.29 -8.89
CA ALA A 51 -10.42 6.33 -8.20
C ALA A 51 -10.27 7.71 -8.88
N ALA A 52 -9.09 8.01 -9.45
CA ALA A 52 -8.86 9.23 -10.21
C ALA A 52 -9.67 9.24 -11.52
N GLU A 53 -9.83 8.10 -12.18
CA GLU A 53 -10.68 7.96 -13.36
C GLU A 53 -12.15 8.25 -13.01
N VAL A 54 -12.65 7.63 -11.93
CA VAL A 54 -14.01 7.90 -11.41
C VAL A 54 -14.17 9.38 -11.07
N ALA A 55 -13.17 9.99 -10.43
CA ALA A 55 -13.21 11.40 -10.08
C ALA A 55 -13.17 12.30 -11.33
N SER A 56 -12.51 11.90 -12.40
CA SER A 56 -12.46 12.69 -13.65
C SER A 56 -13.81 12.71 -14.39
N PHE A 57 -14.67 11.74 -14.12
CA PHE A 57 -16.00 11.68 -14.72
C PHE A 57 -16.87 12.84 -14.25
N HIS A 58 -17.64 13.41 -15.17
CA HIS A 58 -18.52 14.51 -14.83
C HIS A 58 -19.77 13.96 -14.11
N LEU A 59 -19.83 14.16 -12.81
CA LEU A 59 -20.99 13.84 -11.99
C LEU A 59 -22.04 14.95 -12.11
N SER A 60 -22.51 15.21 -13.34
CA SER A 60 -23.76 15.93 -13.49
C SER A 60 -24.83 15.02 -12.90
N ALA A 61 -25.20 15.23 -11.64
CA ALA A 61 -26.49 14.75 -11.18
C ALA A 61 -27.51 15.26 -12.19
N ASP A 62 -28.47 14.42 -12.59
CA ASP A 62 -29.65 14.72 -13.39
C ASP A 62 -30.53 15.81 -12.72
N SER A 63 -29.95 16.99 -12.53
CA SER A 63 -30.66 18.20 -12.25
C SER A 63 -31.37 18.55 -13.55
N VAL A 64 -32.61 18.05 -13.66
CA VAL A 64 -33.57 18.43 -14.69
C VAL A 64 -33.67 19.96 -14.84
N ALA A 65 -33.22 20.72 -13.83
CA ALA A 65 -33.15 22.17 -13.82
C ALA A 65 -31.99 22.79 -14.62
N ASN A 66 -30.98 22.04 -15.08
CA ASN A 66 -29.77 22.66 -15.67
C ASN A 66 -29.19 21.93 -16.90
N LYS A 67 -30.06 21.56 -17.85
CA LYS A 67 -29.65 21.01 -19.16
C LYS A 67 -28.75 21.94 -20.00
N THR A 68 -28.61 23.20 -19.60
CA THR A 68 -27.75 24.22 -20.24
C THR A 68 -26.42 24.44 -19.53
N ALA A 69 -26.10 23.68 -18.47
CA ALA A 69 -24.79 23.75 -17.82
C ALA A 69 -23.70 23.32 -18.80
N ARG A 70 -23.04 24.32 -19.41
CA ARG A 70 -21.91 24.10 -20.31
C ARG A 70 -20.75 23.53 -19.50
N VAL A 71 -20.42 22.26 -19.74
CA VAL A 71 -19.19 21.65 -19.24
C VAL A 71 -18.03 22.40 -19.89
N VAL A 72 -17.27 23.16 -19.09
CA VAL A 72 -16.06 23.82 -19.59
C VAL A 72 -14.93 22.80 -19.54
N ALA A 73 -14.25 22.62 -20.69
CA ALA A 73 -13.10 21.73 -20.78
C ALA A 73 -12.06 22.09 -19.69
N GLY A 74 -11.65 21.10 -18.90
CA GLY A 74 -10.69 21.26 -17.81
C GLY A 74 -11.27 21.55 -16.43
N ASP A 75 -12.59 21.73 -16.27
CA ASP A 75 -13.19 21.90 -14.93
C ASP A 75 -13.04 20.65 -14.05
N ASN A 76 -13.04 19.46 -14.67
CA ASN A 76 -12.83 18.16 -14.00
C ASN A 76 -11.36 17.73 -13.93
N GLU A 77 -10.41 18.59 -14.32
CA GLU A 77 -8.98 18.31 -14.19
C GLU A 77 -8.61 18.13 -12.71
N VAL A 78 -8.02 16.98 -12.39
CA VAL A 78 -7.52 16.66 -11.05
C VAL A 78 -6.21 17.40 -10.82
N LEU A 79 -6.22 18.32 -9.86
CA LEU A 79 -5.06 19.14 -9.49
C LEU A 79 -4.26 18.54 -8.34
N GLU A 80 -4.94 17.95 -7.36
CA GLU A 80 -4.31 17.35 -6.19
C GLU A 80 -4.99 16.03 -5.84
N ARG A 81 -4.20 15.07 -5.34
CA ARG A 81 -4.65 13.75 -4.90
C ARG A 81 -4.26 13.55 -3.44
N LYS A 82 -5.17 13.04 -2.62
CA LYS A 82 -4.91 12.73 -1.21
C LYS A 82 -5.56 11.41 -0.81
N THR A 83 -4.80 10.55 -0.14
CA THR A 83 -5.32 9.33 0.51
C THR A 83 -5.70 9.61 1.94
N ILE A 84 -6.86 9.11 2.36
CA ILE A 84 -7.21 8.97 3.77
C ILE A 84 -7.21 7.48 4.11
N THR A 85 -6.43 7.10 5.10
CA THR A 85 -6.27 5.72 5.55
C THR A 85 -6.94 5.49 6.90
N ASP A 86 -7.30 4.24 7.17
CA ASP A 86 -7.72 3.80 8.50
C ASP A 86 -6.57 3.92 9.49
N SER A 87 -6.82 4.43 10.70
CA SER A 87 -5.78 4.61 11.72
C SER A 87 -5.23 3.30 12.29
N THR A 88 -5.97 2.21 12.12
CA THR A 88 -5.68 0.90 12.70
C THR A 88 -5.03 -0.01 11.66
N SER A 89 -5.64 -0.17 10.48
CA SER A 89 -5.12 -1.04 9.43
C SER A 89 -4.13 -0.35 8.49
N SER A 90 -4.08 0.99 8.49
CA SER A 90 -3.36 1.79 7.49
C SER A 90 -3.83 1.57 6.05
N GLU A 91 -4.94 0.86 5.85
CA GLU A 91 -5.55 0.65 4.53
C GLU A 91 -6.27 1.92 4.06
N PRO A 92 -6.30 2.20 2.75
CA PRO A 92 -7.07 3.32 2.22
C PRO A 92 -8.58 3.17 2.53
N LEU A 93 -9.20 4.22 3.05
CA LEU A 93 -10.65 4.31 3.23
C LEU A 93 -11.31 5.04 2.06
N PHE A 94 -10.73 6.17 1.68
CA PHE A 94 -11.19 7.00 0.57
C PHE A 94 -10.09 7.94 0.08
N TYR A 95 -10.29 8.41 -1.15
CA TYR A 95 -9.42 9.33 -1.85
C TYR A 95 -10.12 10.67 -2.04
N ILE A 96 -9.38 11.76 -1.86
CA ILE A 96 -9.85 13.13 -2.10
C ILE A 96 -9.11 13.68 -3.31
N PHE A 97 -9.88 14.07 -4.32
CA PHE A 97 -9.39 14.70 -5.54
C PHE A 97 -9.83 16.15 -5.56
N LYS A 98 -8.86 17.06 -5.46
CA LYS A 98 -9.13 18.49 -5.67
C LYS A 98 -9.15 18.74 -7.17
N LYS A 99 -10.20 19.40 -7.63
CA LYS A 99 -10.37 19.77 -9.03
C LYS A 99 -10.14 21.26 -9.21
N ARG A 100 -10.02 21.70 -10.46
CA ARG A 100 -10.03 23.15 -10.77
C ARG A 100 -11.26 23.85 -10.19
N LYS A 101 -12.42 23.17 -10.21
CA LYS A 101 -13.63 23.63 -9.53
C LYS A 101 -14.15 22.58 -8.55
N GLY A 102 -13.87 22.80 -7.26
CA GLY A 102 -14.37 21.98 -6.17
C GLY A 102 -13.55 20.70 -5.95
N PHE A 103 -14.22 19.60 -5.65
CA PHE A 103 -13.56 18.35 -5.25
C PHE A 103 -14.45 17.12 -5.51
N THR A 104 -13.85 15.94 -5.43
CA THR A 104 -14.57 14.66 -5.40
C THR A 104 -13.90 13.73 -4.39
N ILE A 105 -14.72 13.06 -3.59
CA ILE A 105 -14.30 12.04 -2.62
C ILE A 105 -14.77 10.69 -3.15
N VAL A 106 -13.83 9.78 -3.37
CA VAL A 106 -14.07 8.45 -3.95
C VAL A 106 -13.74 7.40 -2.92
N SER A 107 -14.58 6.39 -2.73
CA SER A 107 -14.31 5.27 -1.83
C SER A 107 -13.13 4.45 -2.33
N ALA A 108 -12.31 3.94 -1.42
CA ALA A 108 -11.27 2.97 -1.73
C ALA A 108 -11.78 1.52 -1.70
N ASP A 109 -13.09 1.29 -1.58
CA ASP A 109 -13.71 -0.03 -1.53
C ASP A 109 -14.78 -0.18 -2.63
N MET A 110 -14.59 -1.19 -3.49
CA MET A 110 -15.47 -1.51 -4.63
C MET A 110 -16.90 -1.90 -4.21
N ARG A 111 -17.10 -2.30 -2.95
CA ARG A 111 -18.41 -2.72 -2.43
C ARG A 111 -19.29 -1.54 -2.02
N VAL A 112 -18.70 -0.35 -1.91
CA VAL A 112 -19.38 0.88 -1.49
C VAL A 112 -19.68 1.74 -2.72
N MET A 113 -20.62 2.67 -2.58
CA MET A 113 -20.87 3.67 -3.62
C MET A 113 -19.55 4.39 -3.98
N PRO A 114 -19.15 4.40 -5.26
CA PRO A 114 -17.81 4.82 -5.65
C PRO A 114 -17.56 6.29 -5.31
N VAL A 115 -18.54 7.17 -5.51
CA VAL A 115 -18.43 8.58 -5.11
C VAL A 115 -19.17 8.81 -3.80
N LEU A 116 -18.44 9.21 -2.77
CA LEU A 116 -18.98 9.50 -1.44
C LEU A 116 -19.50 10.93 -1.32
N ALA A 117 -18.81 11.88 -1.95
CA ALA A 117 -19.19 13.29 -1.98
C ALA A 117 -18.52 14.03 -3.14
N TYR A 118 -19.11 15.12 -3.59
CA TYR A 118 -18.48 16.01 -4.57
C TYR A 118 -18.98 17.45 -4.45
N SER A 119 -18.19 18.38 -4.97
CA SER A 119 -18.58 19.77 -5.19
C SER A 119 -18.07 20.23 -6.54
N GLU A 120 -18.90 20.94 -7.29
CA GLU A 120 -18.55 21.55 -8.58
C GLU A 120 -18.13 23.02 -8.44
N LYS A 121 -18.09 23.56 -7.21
CA LYS A 121 -17.79 24.97 -6.96
C LYS A 121 -16.80 25.12 -5.81
N ILE A 122 -15.84 26.02 -5.98
CA ILE A 122 -15.06 26.58 -4.87
C ILE A 122 -15.92 27.73 -4.33
N ARG A 123 -16.32 27.70 -3.06
CA ARG A 123 -16.99 28.86 -2.45
C ARG A 123 -15.99 30.02 -2.44
N SER A 124 -16.28 31.03 -3.25
CA SER A 124 -15.64 32.35 -3.24
C SER A 124 -16.09 33.16 -2.05
#